data_AF-A0A7V2PH00-F1
#
_entry.id   AF-A0A7V2PH00-F1
#
_cell.length_a   1.000
_cell.length_b   1.000
_cell.length_c   1.000
_cell.angle_alpha   90.00
_cell.angle_beta   90.00
_cell.angle_gamma   90.00
#
_symmetry.space_group_name_H-M   'P 1'
#
loop_
_entity.id
_entity.type
_entity.pdbx_description
1 polymer ?
#
loop_
_entity_poly.entity_id
_entity_poly.type
_entity_poly.pdbx_seq_one_letter_code
_entity_poly.pdbx_strand_id
1 'polypeptide(L)'
;MRTSEEYLERLRSMKPNVYMGGEVVQRDDPRILPGINVMSITFDMAKDPQNQELLTATSHYTGEKINRFCNVCHSVDDLLNKQKMIRTGTRLSGFCIQRCMGADTINALSVVTKDVDDAYGTEYYERFVEFVKNFQKNDLTGAAVQTDAKGDRDKRPHEQVDPDLYVRVISQNKDGIIVRGAKEDITMSAYCDELIVLPTRTLTPEEKPWAVAFAIPADWDKVYIVNHANAPREREYLKAPLNTHGSSDAMVIFDDTFIPWDRVFMCGEHDFAGRLALTFALSHRHSYCGCKPAVEDIIMGLIALTAEYYGVEKKSHIREKLAHLAGVAELVYAAGIAGAVESTISSSGTQVPGVIYCNVGRRLAGENTYDAWGMMADVAGGFPVTMPFEADYFDPKIGPLVNKYTMRNPNVSAENMHRLQRTLSDYLASSWAGVWQVADVHGGGSPVMETIAILGNYDFEERKKIIKRLAGIED
;
A
#
# COMPACT_ATOMS: atom_id res chain seq x y z
N MET A 1 -5.98 21.14 -7.21
CA MET A 1 -5.64 20.11 -6.21
C MET A 1 -6.50 20.35 -4.99
N ARG A 2 -7.07 19.28 -4.43
CA ARG A 2 -8.04 19.33 -3.33
C ARG A 2 -7.37 19.63 -1.99
N THR A 3 -8.11 20.20 -1.05
CA THR A 3 -7.76 20.25 0.37
C THR A 3 -8.11 18.93 1.07
N SER A 4 -7.53 18.65 2.23
CA SER A 4 -7.93 17.53 3.08
C SER A 4 -9.39 17.68 3.56
N GLU A 5 -9.83 18.91 3.81
CA GLU A 5 -11.24 19.23 4.14
C GLU A 5 -12.19 18.98 2.95
N GLU A 6 -11.81 19.38 1.73
CA GLU A 6 -12.60 19.10 0.52
C GLU A 6 -12.71 17.60 0.25
N TYR A 7 -11.62 16.85 0.50
CA TYR A 7 -11.62 15.39 0.44
C TYR A 7 -12.58 14.78 1.49
N LEU A 8 -12.52 15.21 2.75
CA LEU A 8 -13.43 14.73 3.79
C LEU A 8 -14.89 15.07 3.49
N GLU A 9 -15.17 16.28 3.01
CA GLU A 9 -16.53 16.68 2.64
C GLU A 9 -17.06 15.84 1.46
N ARG A 10 -16.19 15.53 0.49
CA ARG A 10 -16.54 14.59 -0.57
C ARG A 10 -16.93 13.22 0.01
N LEU A 11 -16.17 12.67 0.96
CA LEU A 11 -16.51 11.38 1.59
C LEU A 11 -17.86 11.41 2.33
N ARG A 12 -18.16 12.52 3.02
CA ARG A 12 -19.45 12.72 3.70
C ARG A 12 -20.63 12.79 2.73
N SER A 13 -20.41 13.28 1.52
CA SER A 13 -21.45 13.37 0.48
C SER A 13 -21.78 12.03 -0.19
N MET A 14 -20.98 10.98 0.03
CA MET A 14 -21.15 9.67 -0.60
C MET A 14 -22.33 8.91 0.02
N LYS A 15 -22.97 8.07 -0.78
CA LYS A 15 -24.07 7.22 -0.30
C LYS A 15 -23.56 6.22 0.76
N PRO A 16 -24.38 5.88 1.77
CA PRO A 16 -24.00 4.90 2.78
C PRO A 16 -23.96 3.50 2.18
N ASN A 17 -22.78 2.88 2.18
CA ASN A 17 -22.58 1.49 1.75
C ASN A 17 -21.42 0.77 2.48
N VAL A 18 -20.93 1.37 3.58
CA VAL A 18 -19.87 0.80 4.41
C VAL A 18 -20.49 0.07 5.59
N TYR A 19 -20.04 -1.16 5.85
CA TYR A 19 -20.53 -2.03 6.89
C TYR A 19 -19.41 -2.32 7.89
N MET A 20 -19.69 -2.15 9.18
CA MET A 20 -18.74 -2.44 10.26
C MET A 20 -19.50 -3.02 11.45
N GLY A 21 -19.08 -4.17 11.97
CA GLY A 21 -19.68 -4.74 13.18
C GLY A 21 -21.16 -5.13 13.08
N GLY A 22 -21.69 -5.33 11.86
CA GLY A 22 -23.09 -5.72 11.62
C GLY A 22 -24.05 -4.55 11.33
N GLU A 23 -23.54 -3.31 11.23
CA GLU A 23 -24.32 -2.11 10.92
C GLU A 23 -23.76 -1.36 9.70
N VAL A 24 -24.61 -0.55 9.05
CA VAL A 24 -24.19 0.40 8.01
C VAL A 24 -23.72 1.68 8.68
N VAL A 25 -22.52 2.13 8.34
CA VAL A 25 -21.90 3.33 8.91
C VAL A 25 -21.58 4.38 7.87
N GLN A 26 -21.52 5.64 8.30
CA GLN A 26 -21.04 6.74 7.47
C GLN A 26 -19.52 6.71 7.36
N ARG A 27 -18.98 7.32 6.31
CA ARG A 27 -17.53 7.34 6.06
C ARG A 27 -16.75 8.21 7.04
N ASP A 28 -17.42 9.07 7.80
CA ASP A 28 -16.84 9.84 8.90
C ASP A 28 -17.08 9.21 10.29
N ASP A 29 -17.45 7.93 10.35
CA ASP A 29 -17.50 7.16 11.60
C ASP A 29 -16.15 7.28 12.34
N PRO A 30 -16.15 7.52 13.67
CA PRO A 30 -14.93 7.69 14.45
C PRO A 30 -13.90 6.56 14.30
N ARG A 31 -14.35 5.33 14.00
CA ARG A 31 -13.47 4.18 13.76
C ARG A 31 -12.70 4.30 12.45
N ILE A 32 -13.24 5.02 11.45
CA ILE A 32 -12.65 5.21 10.11
C ILE A 32 -11.74 6.45 10.07
N LEU A 33 -12.06 7.49 10.85
CA LEU A 33 -11.31 8.75 10.88
C LEU A 33 -9.78 8.60 10.97
N PRO A 34 -9.20 7.64 11.73
CA PRO A 34 -7.75 7.48 11.78
C PRO A 34 -7.12 7.16 10.40
N GLY A 35 -7.81 6.40 9.55
CA GLY A 35 -7.39 6.14 8.17
C GLY A 35 -7.48 7.39 7.29
N ILE A 36 -8.55 8.17 7.45
CA ILE A 36 -8.74 9.46 6.75
C ILE A 36 -7.64 10.45 7.15
N ASN A 37 -7.27 10.53 8.43
CA ASN A 37 -6.21 11.42 8.90
C ASN A 37 -4.87 11.11 8.22
N VAL A 38 -4.57 9.83 7.97
CA VAL A 38 -3.39 9.43 7.20
C VAL A 38 -3.50 9.88 5.74
N MET A 39 -4.67 9.75 5.12
CA MET A 39 -4.89 10.23 3.76
C MET A 39 -4.76 11.75 3.65
N SER A 40 -5.22 12.50 4.64
CA SER A 40 -5.12 13.97 4.72
C SER A 40 -3.67 14.46 4.63
N ILE A 41 -2.72 13.72 5.21
CA ILE A 41 -1.27 14.02 5.08
C ILE A 41 -0.87 14.21 3.60
N THR A 42 -1.41 13.39 2.70
CA THR A 42 -1.05 13.45 1.27
C THR A 42 -1.58 14.71 0.57
N PHE A 43 -2.70 15.25 1.02
CA PHE A 43 -3.27 16.50 0.49
C PHE A 43 -2.56 17.71 1.10
N ASP A 44 -2.30 17.67 2.40
CA ASP A 44 -1.66 18.77 3.13
C ASP A 44 -0.20 18.95 2.66
N MET A 45 0.54 17.84 2.49
CA MET A 45 1.90 17.87 1.92
C MET A 45 1.90 18.44 0.49
N ALA A 46 0.90 18.12 -0.33
CA ALA A 46 0.80 18.64 -1.70
C ALA A 46 0.44 20.13 -1.75
N LYS A 47 -0.01 20.72 -0.64
CA LYS A 47 -0.29 22.16 -0.51
C LYS A 47 0.85 22.96 0.11
N ASP A 48 1.68 22.32 0.91
CA ASP A 48 2.86 22.96 1.50
C ASP A 48 3.80 23.46 0.37
N PRO A 49 4.11 24.77 0.31
CA PRO A 49 5.04 25.34 -0.65
C PRO A 49 6.41 24.65 -0.67
N GLN A 50 6.88 24.15 0.47
CA GLN A 50 8.19 23.50 0.59
C GLN A 50 8.22 22.11 -0.05
N ASN A 51 7.06 21.49 -0.23
CA ASN A 51 6.92 20.13 -0.75
C ASN A 51 6.45 20.09 -2.22
N GLN A 52 6.20 21.23 -2.86
CA GLN A 52 5.58 21.30 -4.19
C GLN A 52 6.32 20.48 -5.24
N GLU A 53 7.64 20.59 -5.32
CA GLU A 53 8.45 19.86 -6.30
C GLU A 53 8.29 18.34 -6.16
N LEU A 54 8.28 17.87 -4.91
CA LEU A 54 8.19 16.45 -4.60
C LEU A 54 6.75 15.91 -4.75
N LEU A 55 5.73 16.67 -4.36
CA LEU A 55 4.35 16.19 -4.24
C LEU A 55 3.46 16.54 -5.44
N THR A 56 3.99 17.28 -6.41
CA THR A 56 3.23 17.65 -7.61
C THR A 56 3.97 17.25 -8.87
N ALA A 57 3.22 16.99 -9.94
CA ALA A 57 3.75 16.66 -11.25
C ALA A 57 2.99 17.43 -12.33
N THR A 58 3.53 17.48 -13.55
CA THR A 58 2.79 17.97 -14.71
C THR A 58 2.17 16.76 -15.42
N SER A 59 0.85 16.76 -15.59
CA SER A 59 0.16 15.69 -16.28
C SER A 59 0.62 15.59 -17.73
N HIS A 60 0.99 14.39 -18.18
CA HIS A 60 1.26 14.12 -19.59
C HIS A 60 -0.01 14.26 -20.47
N TYR A 61 -1.20 14.03 -19.90
CA TYR A 61 -2.46 14.03 -20.65
C TYR A 61 -3.10 15.42 -20.77
N THR A 62 -2.90 16.30 -19.79
CA THR A 62 -3.56 17.62 -19.77
C THR A 62 -2.59 18.80 -19.74
N GLY A 63 -1.31 18.58 -19.41
CA GLY A 63 -0.33 19.65 -19.17
C GLY A 63 -0.57 20.42 -17.87
N GLU A 64 -1.59 20.06 -17.08
CA GLU A 64 -1.91 20.73 -15.83
C GLU A 64 -1.04 20.20 -14.68
N LYS A 65 -0.87 21.04 -13.65
CA LYS A 65 -0.23 20.65 -12.39
C LYS A 65 -1.19 19.79 -11.57
N ILE A 66 -0.73 18.60 -11.19
CA ILE A 66 -1.51 17.58 -10.47
C ILE A 66 -0.79 17.13 -9.20
N ASN A 67 -1.53 16.51 -8.28
CA ASN A 67 -0.94 15.76 -7.18
C ASN A 67 -0.15 14.58 -7.77
N ARG A 68 1.08 14.34 -7.30
CA ARG A 68 1.93 13.27 -7.81
C ARG A 68 1.36 11.88 -7.55
N PHE A 69 0.49 11.71 -6.55
CA PHE A 69 -0.28 10.47 -6.36
C PHE A 69 -1.30 10.20 -7.49
N CYS A 70 -1.57 11.17 -8.36
CA CYS A 70 -2.44 11.02 -9.54
C CYS A 70 -1.62 10.93 -10.85
N ASN A 71 -0.29 10.89 -10.78
CA ASN A 71 0.57 10.91 -11.96
C ASN A 71 0.71 9.53 -12.60
N VAL A 72 0.60 9.47 -13.93
CA VAL A 72 1.10 8.34 -14.72
C VAL A 72 2.54 8.67 -15.09
N CYS A 73 3.49 7.88 -14.61
CA CYS A 73 4.91 8.14 -14.76
C CYS A 73 5.32 8.03 -16.23
N HIS A 74 5.93 9.07 -16.80
CA HIS A 74 6.41 9.09 -18.20
C HIS A 74 7.93 9.33 -18.28
N SER A 75 8.64 9.20 -17.16
CA SER A 75 10.09 9.39 -17.09
C SER A 75 10.71 8.63 -15.92
N VAL A 76 12.03 8.42 -15.99
CA VAL A 76 12.84 7.93 -14.85
C VAL A 76 12.68 8.86 -13.65
N ASP A 77 12.67 10.18 -13.87
CA ASP A 77 12.52 11.16 -12.80
C ASP A 77 11.18 11.08 -12.08
N ASP A 78 10.09 10.74 -12.79
CA ASP A 78 8.80 10.48 -12.15
C ASP A 78 8.87 9.29 -11.19
N LEU A 79 9.53 8.20 -11.60
CA LEU A 79 9.72 7.01 -10.77
C LEU A 79 10.61 7.32 -9.55
N LEU A 80 11.70 8.07 -9.73
CA LEU A 80 12.59 8.50 -8.64
C LEU A 80 11.86 9.41 -7.64
N ASN A 81 11.06 10.36 -8.14
CA ASN A 81 10.29 11.25 -7.27
C ASN A 81 9.15 10.51 -6.56
N LYS A 82 8.55 9.49 -7.19
CA LYS A 82 7.61 8.58 -6.54
C LYS A 82 8.26 7.86 -5.34
N GLN A 83 9.49 7.35 -5.47
CA GLN A 83 10.23 6.74 -4.34
C GLN A 83 10.40 7.71 -3.17
N LYS A 84 10.92 8.91 -3.46
CA LYS A 84 11.15 9.96 -2.45
C LYS A 84 9.85 10.39 -1.78
N MET A 85 8.80 10.63 -2.57
CA MET A 85 7.48 11.05 -2.09
C MET A 85 6.91 10.03 -1.11
N ILE A 86 6.96 8.74 -1.48
CA ILE A 86 6.41 7.66 -0.67
C ILE A 86 7.22 7.49 0.62
N ARG A 87 8.56 7.49 0.58
CA ARG A 87 9.39 7.38 1.80
C ARG A 87 9.12 8.54 2.76
N THR A 88 9.03 9.77 2.25
CA THR A 88 8.71 10.97 3.05
C THR A 88 7.33 10.89 3.68
N GLY A 89 6.28 10.61 2.88
CA GLY A 89 4.91 10.53 3.40
C GLY A 89 4.73 9.41 4.43
N THR A 90 5.39 8.28 4.19
CA THR A 90 5.31 7.11 5.10
C THR A 90 5.93 7.39 6.47
N ARG A 91 7.06 8.12 6.53
CA ARG A 91 7.67 8.56 7.81
C ARG A 91 6.72 9.43 8.62
N LEU A 92 5.90 10.25 7.95
CA LEU A 92 4.91 11.12 8.59
C LEU A 92 3.66 10.36 9.03
N SER A 93 3.19 9.39 8.24
CA SER A 93 2.02 8.59 8.63
C SER A 93 2.31 7.58 9.73
N GLY A 94 3.58 7.20 9.94
CA GLY A 94 3.98 6.26 10.98
C GLY A 94 3.85 4.79 10.58
N PHE A 95 3.29 4.46 9.41
CA PHE A 95 3.39 3.10 8.86
C PHE A 95 3.05 2.99 7.36
N CYS A 96 1.79 3.15 6.98
CA CYS A 96 1.32 3.06 5.59
C CYS A 96 0.76 4.42 5.17
N ILE A 97 1.09 4.91 3.97
CA ILE A 97 0.55 6.16 3.41
C ILE A 97 -0.65 5.95 2.47
N GLN A 98 -0.94 4.68 2.13
CA GLN A 98 -2.15 4.15 1.46
C GLN A 98 -2.40 4.63 0.03
N ARG A 99 -2.30 5.93 -0.26
CA ARG A 99 -2.64 6.54 -1.55
C ARG A 99 -1.79 6.07 -2.74
N CYS A 100 -0.64 5.44 -2.49
CA CYS A 100 0.21 4.90 -3.55
C CYS A 100 -0.49 3.83 -4.42
N MET A 101 -1.40 3.03 -3.87
CA MET A 101 -2.08 1.95 -4.61
C MET A 101 -2.90 2.46 -5.79
N GLY A 102 -3.59 3.59 -5.64
CA GLY A 102 -4.33 4.24 -6.72
C GLY A 102 -3.40 4.69 -7.85
N ALA A 103 -2.27 5.32 -7.49
CA ALA A 103 -1.22 5.71 -8.45
C ALA A 103 -0.68 4.49 -9.20
N ASP A 104 -0.41 3.40 -8.47
CA ASP A 104 0.15 2.18 -9.05
C ASP A 104 -0.80 1.51 -10.03
N THR A 105 -2.10 1.57 -9.72
CA THR A 105 -3.18 1.03 -10.54
C THR A 105 -3.35 1.80 -11.85
N ILE A 106 -3.39 3.13 -11.81
CA ILE A 106 -3.52 3.93 -13.05
C ILE A 106 -2.29 3.78 -13.96
N ASN A 107 -1.09 3.60 -13.38
CA ASN A 107 0.12 3.32 -14.17
C ASN A 107 0.02 1.95 -14.87
N ALA A 108 -0.51 0.93 -14.19
CA ALA A 108 -0.69 -0.39 -14.79
C ALA A 108 -1.76 -0.41 -15.88
N LEU A 109 -2.89 0.25 -15.65
CA LEU A 109 -3.95 0.40 -16.65
C LEU A 109 -3.44 1.13 -17.90
N SER A 110 -2.66 2.20 -17.75
CA SER A 110 -2.06 2.92 -18.89
C SER A 110 -1.29 1.99 -19.83
N VAL A 111 -0.48 1.09 -19.28
CA VAL A 111 0.29 0.12 -20.06
C VAL A 111 -0.61 -0.89 -20.74
N VAL A 112 -1.45 -1.58 -19.95
CA VAL A 112 -2.11 -2.78 -20.45
C VAL A 112 -3.31 -2.49 -21.31
N THR A 113 -4.07 -1.42 -21.05
CA THR A 113 -5.16 -1.00 -21.94
C THR A 113 -4.65 -0.68 -23.34
N LYS A 114 -3.49 -0.02 -23.46
CA LYS A 114 -2.85 0.24 -24.76
C LYS A 114 -2.41 -1.05 -25.45
N ASP A 115 -1.77 -1.95 -24.71
CA ASP A 115 -1.33 -3.24 -25.28
C ASP A 115 -2.51 -4.09 -25.77
N VAL A 116 -3.65 -4.06 -25.06
CA VAL A 116 -4.87 -4.76 -25.46
C VAL A 116 -5.46 -4.14 -26.73
N ASP A 117 -5.55 -2.81 -26.80
CA ASP A 117 -6.03 -2.10 -27.99
C ASP A 117 -5.16 -2.39 -29.22
N ASP A 118 -3.83 -2.44 -29.05
CA ASP A 118 -2.90 -2.78 -30.14
C ASP A 118 -3.05 -4.21 -30.65
N ALA A 119 -3.43 -5.15 -29.76
CA ALA A 119 -3.60 -6.55 -30.10
C ALA A 119 -5.00 -6.88 -30.67
N TYR A 120 -6.04 -6.27 -30.13
CA TYR A 120 -7.44 -6.63 -30.39
C TYR A 120 -8.27 -5.56 -31.09
N GLY A 121 -7.75 -4.33 -31.26
CA GLY A 121 -8.48 -3.22 -31.86
C GLY A 121 -9.63 -2.70 -31.01
N THR A 122 -9.53 -2.86 -29.69
CA THR A 122 -10.46 -2.29 -28.70
C THR A 122 -10.20 -0.79 -28.49
N GLU A 123 -10.99 -0.16 -27.62
CA GLU A 123 -10.91 1.29 -27.32
C GLU A 123 -10.71 1.53 -25.80
N TYR A 124 -10.08 0.60 -25.09
CA TYR A 124 -9.92 0.68 -23.64
C TYR A 124 -8.96 1.80 -23.22
N TYR A 125 -7.91 2.07 -24.00
CA TYR A 125 -6.93 3.11 -23.69
C TYR A 125 -7.54 4.50 -23.77
N GLU A 126 -8.41 4.76 -24.75
CA GLU A 126 -9.11 6.05 -24.85
C GLU A 126 -10.02 6.29 -23.64
N ARG A 127 -10.79 5.26 -23.23
CA ARG A 127 -11.62 5.29 -22.02
C ARG A 127 -10.79 5.52 -20.76
N PHE A 128 -9.65 4.83 -20.66
CA PHE A 128 -8.69 5.03 -19.58
C PHE A 128 -8.15 6.46 -19.53
N VAL A 129 -7.79 7.05 -20.67
CA VAL A 129 -7.29 8.43 -20.75
C VAL A 129 -8.35 9.42 -20.25
N GLU A 130 -9.60 9.27 -20.65
CA GLU A 130 -10.69 10.14 -20.16
C GLU A 130 -10.94 9.95 -18.66
N PHE A 131 -10.91 8.72 -18.16
CA PHE A 131 -10.97 8.43 -16.72
C PHE A 131 -9.82 9.12 -15.97
N VAL A 132 -8.57 9.00 -16.43
CA VAL A 132 -7.40 9.58 -15.77
C VAL A 132 -7.40 11.10 -15.82
N LYS A 133 -7.85 11.73 -16.92
CA LYS A 133 -8.03 13.19 -16.96
C LYS A 133 -8.99 13.65 -15.86
N ASN A 134 -10.11 12.95 -15.68
CA ASN A 134 -11.04 13.24 -14.60
C ASN A 134 -10.45 12.96 -13.21
N PHE A 135 -9.73 11.85 -13.04
CA PHE A 135 -9.05 11.47 -11.80
C PHE A 135 -8.03 12.53 -11.37
N GLN A 136 -7.24 13.02 -12.32
CA GLN A 136 -6.21 14.05 -12.12
C GLN A 136 -6.80 15.43 -11.85
N LYS A 137 -7.74 15.88 -12.69
CA LYS A 137 -8.38 17.20 -12.56
C LYS A 137 -9.05 17.36 -11.19
N ASN A 138 -9.69 16.31 -10.72
CA ASN A 138 -10.40 16.32 -9.44
C ASN A 138 -9.54 15.83 -8.27
N ASP A 139 -8.26 15.51 -8.47
CA ASP A 139 -7.37 15.04 -7.40
C ASP A 139 -7.98 13.87 -6.59
N LEU A 140 -8.54 12.89 -7.31
CA LEU A 140 -9.25 11.76 -6.71
C LEU A 140 -8.29 10.80 -5.99
N THR A 141 -8.87 9.99 -5.11
CA THR A 141 -8.23 8.85 -4.46
C THR A 141 -8.80 7.54 -5.00
N GLY A 142 -7.95 6.54 -5.20
CA GLY A 142 -8.36 5.25 -5.77
C GLY A 142 -7.86 4.08 -4.94
N ALA A 143 -8.74 3.15 -4.61
CA ALA A 143 -8.35 1.86 -4.04
C ALA A 143 -8.03 0.86 -5.16
N ALA A 144 -6.97 0.07 -4.98
CA ALA A 144 -6.60 -1.01 -5.90
C ALA A 144 -7.38 -2.28 -5.52
N VAL A 145 -8.37 -2.63 -6.34
CA VAL A 145 -9.33 -3.70 -6.04
C VAL A 145 -8.96 -4.97 -6.82
N GLN A 146 -7.84 -5.60 -6.42
CA GLN A 146 -7.24 -6.70 -7.17
C GLN A 146 -7.55 -8.09 -6.60
N THR A 147 -7.31 -8.33 -5.31
CA THR A 147 -7.30 -9.68 -4.74
C THR A 147 -8.71 -10.24 -4.61
N ASP A 148 -9.03 -11.31 -5.33
CA ASP A 148 -10.30 -12.04 -5.18
C ASP A 148 -10.35 -12.87 -3.89
N ALA A 149 -11.55 -13.31 -3.48
CA ALA A 149 -11.73 -14.23 -2.36
C ALA A 149 -11.03 -15.60 -2.57
N LYS A 150 -10.82 -15.98 -3.84
CA LYS A 150 -10.01 -17.12 -4.31
C LYS A 150 -10.51 -18.53 -3.95
N GLY A 151 -11.43 -18.69 -3.01
CA GLY A 151 -12.09 -19.98 -2.76
C GLY A 151 -11.14 -21.12 -2.44
N ASP A 152 -11.29 -22.26 -3.08
CA ASP A 152 -10.32 -23.35 -2.99
C ASP A 152 -9.02 -22.94 -3.71
N ARG A 153 -7.91 -22.84 -2.97
CA ARG A 153 -6.65 -22.28 -3.47
C ARG A 153 -5.98 -23.20 -4.52
N ASP A 154 -6.33 -24.48 -4.54
CA ASP A 154 -5.84 -25.44 -5.54
C ASP A 154 -6.60 -25.35 -6.86
N LYS A 155 -7.75 -24.67 -6.87
CA LYS A 155 -8.63 -24.55 -8.03
C LYS A 155 -8.49 -23.21 -8.72
N ARG A 156 -8.65 -23.21 -10.03
CA ARG A 156 -8.73 -22.00 -10.85
C ARG A 156 -10.15 -21.40 -10.82
N PRO A 157 -10.36 -20.16 -11.28
CA PRO A 157 -11.68 -19.52 -11.23
C PRO A 157 -12.84 -20.35 -11.79
N HIS A 158 -12.66 -20.96 -12.97
CA HIS A 158 -13.70 -21.78 -13.61
C HIS A 158 -13.93 -23.14 -12.94
N GLU A 159 -13.03 -23.57 -12.04
CA GLU A 159 -13.12 -24.84 -11.31
C GLU A 159 -13.71 -24.67 -9.90
N GLN A 160 -13.90 -23.42 -9.45
CA GLN A 160 -14.50 -23.14 -8.16
C GLN A 160 -15.93 -23.69 -8.11
N VAL A 161 -16.33 -24.21 -6.95
CA VAL A 161 -17.72 -24.66 -6.73
C VAL A 161 -18.69 -23.50 -6.88
N ASP A 162 -18.29 -22.34 -6.38
CA ASP A 162 -18.97 -21.07 -6.61
C ASP A 162 -18.10 -20.19 -7.53
N PRO A 163 -18.55 -19.90 -8.76
CA PRO A 163 -17.79 -19.08 -9.71
C PRO A 163 -17.61 -17.62 -9.25
N ASP A 164 -18.38 -17.16 -8.26
CA ASP A 164 -18.37 -15.78 -7.75
C ASP A 164 -17.27 -15.55 -6.69
N LEU A 165 -16.51 -16.59 -6.32
CA LEU A 165 -15.28 -16.48 -5.51
C LEU A 165 -14.15 -15.73 -6.23
N TYR A 166 -14.36 -15.42 -7.51
CA TYR A 166 -13.61 -14.45 -8.29
C TYR A 166 -14.60 -13.52 -8.99
N VAL A 167 -14.32 -12.22 -9.02
CA VAL A 167 -15.18 -11.25 -9.70
C VAL A 167 -15.24 -11.57 -11.20
N ARG A 168 -16.45 -11.66 -11.74
CA ARG A 168 -16.70 -11.98 -13.14
C ARG A 168 -17.84 -11.20 -13.75
N VAL A 169 -17.83 -11.11 -15.07
CA VAL A 169 -18.95 -10.65 -15.87
C VAL A 169 -20.01 -11.74 -15.94
N ILE A 170 -21.22 -11.42 -15.52
CA ILE A 170 -22.37 -12.34 -15.57
C ILE A 170 -23.31 -12.05 -16.74
N SER A 171 -23.29 -10.81 -17.25
CA SER A 171 -24.05 -10.42 -18.45
C SER A 171 -23.45 -9.16 -19.08
N GLN A 172 -23.73 -8.96 -20.37
CA GLN A 172 -23.29 -7.79 -21.13
C GLN A 172 -24.46 -7.31 -22.00
N ASN A 173 -24.57 -6.00 -22.20
CA ASN A 173 -25.53 -5.39 -23.11
C ASN A 173 -24.92 -4.16 -23.79
N LYS A 174 -25.72 -3.42 -24.56
CA LYS A 174 -25.26 -2.23 -25.29
C LYS A 174 -24.82 -1.07 -24.38
N ASP A 175 -25.27 -1.05 -23.14
CA ASP A 175 -25.05 0.05 -22.20
C ASP A 175 -23.87 -0.24 -21.25
N GLY A 176 -23.58 -1.52 -20.98
CA GLY A 176 -22.46 -1.92 -20.14
C GLY A 176 -22.43 -3.41 -19.81
N ILE A 177 -21.78 -3.73 -18.69
CA ILE A 177 -21.64 -5.09 -18.14
C ILE A 177 -22.28 -5.17 -16.76
N ILE A 178 -22.68 -6.38 -16.35
CA ILE A 178 -23.03 -6.68 -14.96
C ILE A 178 -21.98 -7.61 -14.40
N VAL A 179 -21.41 -7.26 -13.24
CA VAL A 179 -20.39 -8.04 -12.55
C VAL A 179 -20.91 -8.57 -11.22
N ARG A 180 -20.36 -9.71 -10.80
CA ARG A 180 -20.65 -10.34 -9.50
C ARG A 180 -19.38 -10.94 -8.91
N GLY A 181 -19.25 -10.87 -7.58
CA GLY A 181 -18.21 -11.53 -6.80
C GLY A 181 -17.70 -10.64 -5.68
N ALA A 182 -16.57 -11.02 -5.08
CA ALA A 182 -15.96 -10.25 -3.99
C ALA A 182 -14.43 -10.16 -4.10
N LYS A 183 -13.90 -9.05 -3.60
CA LYS A 183 -12.48 -8.76 -3.49
C LYS A 183 -12.13 -8.55 -2.01
N GLU A 184 -11.03 -9.13 -1.57
CA GLU A 184 -10.58 -9.13 -0.17
C GLU A 184 -9.32 -8.28 0.00
N ASP A 185 -9.02 -7.89 1.23
CA ASP A 185 -7.81 -7.15 1.60
C ASP A 185 -7.66 -5.77 0.94
N ILE A 186 -8.78 -5.09 0.66
CA ILE A 186 -8.77 -3.82 -0.09
C ILE A 186 -8.64 -2.64 0.87
N THR A 187 -7.40 -2.22 1.09
CA THR A 187 -7.07 -1.01 1.85
C THR A 187 -7.82 0.21 1.29
N MET A 188 -8.18 1.13 2.19
CA MET A 188 -8.78 2.44 1.91
C MET A 188 -10.14 2.47 1.20
N SER A 189 -10.81 1.33 0.98
CA SER A 189 -12.14 1.25 0.35
C SER A 189 -13.20 2.10 1.07
N ALA A 190 -13.12 2.18 2.40
CA ALA A 190 -14.06 2.98 3.20
C ALA A 190 -13.87 4.50 3.07
N TYR A 191 -12.81 4.96 2.41
CA TYR A 191 -12.50 6.40 2.27
C TYR A 191 -11.75 6.72 0.98
N CYS A 192 -12.06 6.04 -0.12
CA CYS A 192 -11.58 6.41 -1.45
C CYS A 192 -12.70 6.99 -2.32
N ASP A 193 -12.34 7.79 -3.32
CA ASP A 193 -13.30 8.28 -4.31
C ASP A 193 -13.72 7.16 -5.28
N GLU A 194 -12.75 6.38 -5.77
CA GLU A 194 -12.92 5.37 -6.82
C GLU A 194 -12.41 3.99 -6.37
N LEU A 195 -13.14 2.93 -6.72
CA LEU A 195 -12.72 1.54 -6.67
C LEU A 195 -12.24 1.14 -8.06
N ILE A 196 -10.95 0.78 -8.19
CA ILE A 196 -10.36 0.40 -9.48
C ILE A 196 -10.09 -1.11 -9.48
N VAL A 197 -10.94 -1.85 -10.17
CA VAL A 197 -10.99 -3.32 -10.16
C VAL A 197 -10.09 -3.90 -11.23
N LEU A 198 -9.24 -4.85 -10.82
CA LEU A 198 -8.31 -5.57 -11.67
C LEU A 198 -8.49 -7.09 -11.53
N PRO A 199 -8.11 -7.89 -12.53
CA PRO A 199 -7.93 -9.33 -12.36
C PRO A 199 -6.75 -9.63 -11.43
N THR A 200 -6.80 -10.76 -10.71
CA THR A 200 -5.76 -11.12 -9.72
C THR A 200 -4.68 -12.08 -10.24
N ARG A 201 -4.87 -12.70 -11.40
CA ARG A 201 -4.00 -13.80 -11.89
C ARG A 201 -4.05 -13.96 -13.41
N THR A 202 -3.15 -14.77 -13.95
CA THR A 202 -3.20 -15.27 -15.33
C THR A 202 -4.41 -16.17 -15.53
N LEU A 203 -5.15 -15.94 -16.62
CA LEU A 203 -6.39 -16.63 -16.95
C LEU A 203 -6.27 -17.47 -18.23
N THR A 204 -7.03 -18.55 -18.32
CA THR A 204 -7.16 -19.42 -19.51
C THR A 204 -8.31 -18.95 -20.42
N PRO A 205 -8.43 -19.49 -21.64
CA PRO A 205 -9.56 -19.17 -22.52
C PRO A 205 -10.95 -19.49 -21.95
N GLU A 206 -11.06 -20.43 -21.01
CA GLU A 206 -12.31 -20.78 -20.31
C GLU A 206 -12.68 -19.73 -19.25
N GLU A 207 -11.72 -18.89 -18.88
CA GLU A 207 -11.82 -17.91 -17.81
C GLU A 207 -12.04 -16.48 -18.31
N LYS A 208 -12.45 -16.31 -19.58
CA LYS A 208 -12.80 -15.00 -20.16
C LYS A 208 -13.76 -14.17 -19.30
N PRO A 209 -14.81 -14.73 -18.66
CA PRO A 209 -15.69 -13.94 -17.80
C PRO A 209 -14.99 -13.25 -16.61
N TRP A 210 -13.86 -13.78 -16.14
CA TRP A 210 -13.08 -13.21 -15.03
C TRP A 210 -11.99 -12.23 -15.50
N ALA A 211 -11.78 -12.11 -16.82
CA ALA A 211 -10.88 -11.15 -17.42
C ALA A 211 -11.57 -9.78 -17.50
N VAL A 212 -11.73 -9.12 -16.35
CA VAL A 212 -12.49 -7.88 -16.23
C VAL A 212 -11.71 -6.83 -15.44
N ALA A 213 -11.70 -5.60 -15.94
CA ALA A 213 -11.15 -4.43 -15.25
C ALA A 213 -12.03 -3.19 -15.47
N PHE A 214 -12.25 -2.40 -14.43
CA PHE A 214 -13.09 -1.20 -14.47
C PHE A 214 -12.82 -0.24 -13.31
N ALA A 215 -13.33 0.99 -13.37
CA ALA A 215 -13.32 1.92 -12.23
C ALA A 215 -14.68 2.60 -11.99
N ILE A 216 -15.14 2.56 -10.74
CA ILE A 216 -16.41 3.15 -10.31
C ILE A 216 -16.27 3.90 -8.98
N PRO A 217 -17.08 4.95 -8.73
CA PRO A 217 -17.19 5.57 -7.41
C PRO A 217 -17.36 4.55 -6.28
N ALA A 218 -16.73 4.77 -5.13
CA ALA A 218 -16.74 3.78 -4.05
C ALA A 218 -18.11 3.55 -3.38
N ASP A 219 -19.08 4.43 -3.65
CA ASP A 219 -20.47 4.34 -3.23
C ASP A 219 -21.41 3.91 -4.37
N TRP A 220 -20.89 3.23 -5.40
CA TRP A 220 -21.69 2.75 -6.52
C TRP A 220 -22.84 1.85 -6.07
N ASP A 221 -23.91 1.82 -6.86
CA ASP A 221 -25.08 1.00 -6.52
C ASP A 221 -24.73 -0.49 -6.50
N LYS A 222 -25.29 -1.22 -5.53
CA LYS A 222 -25.03 -2.65 -5.30
C LYS A 222 -23.54 -2.99 -5.08
N VAL A 223 -22.80 -2.07 -4.49
CA VAL A 223 -21.46 -2.31 -3.96
C VAL A 223 -21.50 -2.19 -2.45
N TYR A 224 -21.00 -3.21 -1.76
CA TYR A 224 -20.95 -3.26 -0.30
C TYR A 224 -19.49 -3.33 0.17
N ILE A 225 -19.11 -2.42 1.08
CA ILE A 225 -17.76 -2.37 1.64
C ILE A 225 -17.83 -2.88 3.08
N VAL A 226 -17.42 -4.12 3.31
CA VAL A 226 -17.35 -4.71 4.65
C VAL A 226 -15.98 -4.37 5.24
N ASN A 227 -15.94 -3.35 6.08
CA ASN A 227 -14.73 -2.67 6.51
C ASN A 227 -14.22 -3.17 7.86
N HIS A 228 -12.91 -3.30 7.97
CA HIS A 228 -12.18 -3.54 9.21
C HIS A 228 -11.22 -2.36 9.43
N ALA A 229 -11.55 -1.52 10.41
CA ALA A 229 -10.73 -0.37 10.78
C ALA A 229 -9.83 -0.68 11.97
N ASN A 230 -8.63 -0.11 11.94
CA ASN A 230 -7.60 -0.38 12.93
C ASN A 230 -6.77 0.88 13.22
N ALA A 231 -6.58 1.19 14.51
CA ALA A 231 -5.83 2.34 14.99
C ALA A 231 -5.14 1.98 16.32
N PRO A 232 -4.04 2.67 16.71
CA PRO A 232 -3.48 2.55 18.03
C PRO A 232 -4.51 2.89 19.11
N ARG A 233 -4.24 2.50 20.35
CA ARG A 233 -5.15 2.82 21.46
C ARG A 233 -5.25 4.35 21.60
N GLU A 234 -6.47 4.84 21.80
CA GLU A 234 -6.66 6.25 22.14
C GLU A 234 -5.95 6.57 23.47
N ARG A 235 -5.33 7.74 23.54
CA ARG A 235 -4.69 8.26 24.76
C ARG A 235 -5.58 9.34 25.35
N GLU A 236 -5.76 9.37 26.66
CA GLU A 236 -6.54 10.39 27.37
C GLU A 236 -5.71 11.63 27.70
N TYR A 237 -4.48 11.45 28.19
CA TYR A 237 -3.66 12.53 28.76
C TYR A 237 -2.48 12.92 27.86
N LEU A 238 -1.63 11.96 27.49
CA LEU A 238 -0.42 12.12 26.69
C LEU A 238 -0.73 11.90 25.21
N LYS A 239 -1.56 12.79 24.65
CA LYS A 239 -1.88 12.81 23.22
C LYS A 239 -0.59 12.79 22.37
N ALA A 240 -0.64 12.06 21.26
CA ALA A 240 0.45 11.96 20.28
C ALA A 240 -0.11 11.79 18.86
N PRO A 241 0.57 12.29 17.82
CA PRO A 241 0.07 12.25 16.44
C PRO A 241 -0.25 10.84 15.93
N LEU A 242 0.59 9.85 16.29
CA LEU A 242 0.38 8.46 15.87
C LEU A 242 -0.97 7.90 16.32
N ASN A 243 -1.48 8.31 17.48
CA ASN A 243 -2.75 7.80 18.03
C ASN A 243 -3.98 8.38 17.31
N THR A 244 -3.79 9.34 16.39
CA THR A 244 -4.83 9.79 15.47
C THR A 244 -4.70 9.15 14.08
N HIS A 245 -3.72 8.27 13.85
CA HIS A 245 -3.50 7.58 12.59
C HIS A 245 -4.03 6.15 12.64
N GLY A 246 -4.34 5.59 11.48
CA GLY A 246 -4.78 4.21 11.34
C GLY A 246 -4.91 3.81 9.88
N SER A 247 -5.61 2.70 9.67
CA SER A 247 -6.00 2.21 8.35
C SER A 247 -7.36 1.54 8.43
N SER A 248 -7.94 1.31 7.26
CA SER A 248 -8.96 0.30 7.11
C SER A 248 -8.73 -0.51 5.85
N ASP A 249 -9.06 -1.79 5.96
CA ASP A 249 -9.03 -2.77 4.91
C ASP A 249 -10.43 -3.38 4.81
N ALA A 250 -10.88 -3.67 3.60
CA ALA A 250 -12.25 -4.12 3.38
C ALA A 250 -12.34 -5.29 2.43
N MET A 251 -13.38 -6.09 2.65
CA MET A 251 -13.95 -6.91 1.59
C MET A 251 -14.94 -6.04 0.79
N VAL A 252 -14.76 -5.99 -0.52
CA VAL A 252 -15.62 -5.26 -1.45
C VAL A 252 -16.45 -6.27 -2.23
N ILE A 253 -17.77 -6.22 -2.06
CA ILE A 253 -18.73 -7.13 -2.69
C ILE A 253 -19.45 -6.41 -3.82
N PHE A 254 -19.51 -7.07 -4.98
CA PHE A 254 -20.28 -6.67 -6.15
C PHE A 254 -21.48 -7.61 -6.30
N ASP A 255 -22.68 -7.10 -6.05
CA ASP A 255 -23.93 -7.88 -6.09
C ASP A 255 -24.76 -7.51 -7.32
N ASP A 256 -24.44 -8.09 -8.48
CA ASP A 256 -25.04 -7.71 -9.76
C ASP A 256 -24.89 -6.22 -10.06
N THR A 257 -23.66 -5.75 -9.90
CA THR A 257 -23.27 -4.36 -10.09
C THR A 257 -23.18 -4.04 -11.58
N PHE A 258 -23.92 -3.04 -12.04
CA PHE A 258 -23.83 -2.54 -13.42
C PHE A 258 -22.64 -1.60 -13.58
N ILE A 259 -21.84 -1.81 -14.63
CA ILE A 259 -20.68 -0.99 -14.99
C ILE A 259 -20.87 -0.48 -16.43
N PRO A 260 -20.92 0.85 -16.65
CA PRO A 260 -21.09 1.40 -17.99
C PRO A 260 -19.81 1.25 -18.82
N TRP A 261 -19.94 1.15 -20.15
CA TRP A 261 -18.81 0.85 -21.04
C TRP A 261 -17.66 1.86 -20.97
N ASP A 262 -17.92 3.13 -20.69
CA ASP A 262 -16.91 4.19 -20.51
C ASP A 262 -16.04 3.99 -19.26
N ARG A 263 -16.45 3.11 -18.35
CA ARG A 263 -15.71 2.72 -17.15
C ARG A 263 -15.05 1.34 -17.23
N VAL A 264 -15.18 0.63 -18.35
CA VAL A 264 -14.60 -0.71 -18.57
C VAL A 264 -13.27 -0.60 -19.31
N PHE A 265 -12.25 -1.28 -18.79
CA PHE A 265 -10.86 -1.26 -19.27
C PHE A 265 -10.33 -2.64 -19.70
N MET A 266 -11.10 -3.71 -19.48
CA MET A 266 -10.86 -5.07 -19.97
C MET A 266 -12.16 -5.86 -19.81
N CYS A 267 -12.53 -6.68 -20.80
CA CYS A 267 -13.76 -7.47 -20.78
C CYS A 267 -13.67 -8.71 -21.68
N GLY A 268 -12.87 -9.69 -21.27
CA GLY A 268 -12.76 -11.00 -21.93
C GLY A 268 -11.37 -11.33 -22.49
N GLU A 269 -10.46 -10.37 -22.53
CA GLU A 269 -9.08 -10.53 -23.03
C GLU A 269 -8.19 -11.24 -21.99
N HIS A 270 -8.52 -12.51 -21.72
CA HIS A 270 -7.92 -13.37 -20.70
C HIS A 270 -6.38 -13.48 -20.75
N ASP A 271 -5.81 -13.42 -21.94
CA ASP A 271 -4.36 -13.44 -22.21
C ASP A 271 -3.65 -12.19 -21.68
N PHE A 272 -4.37 -11.08 -21.47
CA PHE A 272 -3.85 -9.86 -20.86
C PHE A 272 -4.15 -9.73 -19.36
N ALA A 273 -5.03 -10.56 -18.80
CA ALA A 273 -5.41 -10.48 -17.38
C ALA A 273 -4.20 -10.68 -16.44
N GLY A 274 -3.37 -11.68 -16.72
CA GLY A 274 -2.14 -11.92 -15.96
C GLY A 274 -1.13 -10.78 -16.10
N ARG A 275 -1.03 -10.19 -17.29
CA ARG A 275 -0.16 -9.03 -17.54
C ARG A 275 -0.62 -7.82 -16.73
N LEU A 276 -1.92 -7.50 -16.71
CA LEU A 276 -2.46 -6.41 -15.88
C LEU A 276 -2.18 -6.65 -14.40
N ALA A 277 -2.42 -7.87 -13.92
CA ALA A 277 -2.18 -8.20 -12.53
C ALA A 277 -0.70 -8.00 -12.12
N LEU A 278 0.22 -8.47 -12.96
CA LEU A 278 1.66 -8.38 -12.73
C LEU A 278 2.22 -6.97 -12.92
N THR A 279 1.70 -6.19 -13.87
CA THR A 279 2.12 -4.79 -14.07
C THR A 279 1.72 -3.92 -12.88
N PHE A 280 0.51 -4.12 -12.32
CA PHE A 280 0.14 -3.49 -11.05
C PHE A 280 1.06 -3.92 -9.92
N ALA A 281 1.26 -5.24 -9.74
CA ALA A 281 2.12 -5.77 -8.69
C ALA A 281 3.54 -5.22 -8.79
N LEU A 282 4.09 -5.09 -10.00
CA LEU A 282 5.39 -4.48 -10.25
C LEU A 282 5.43 -3.00 -9.85
N SER A 283 4.45 -2.20 -10.26
CA SER A 283 4.36 -0.78 -9.90
C SER A 283 4.23 -0.58 -8.39
N HIS A 284 3.52 -1.48 -7.72
CA HIS A 284 3.33 -1.46 -6.27
C HIS A 284 4.56 -1.97 -5.51
N ARG A 285 5.27 -2.99 -6.03
CA ARG A 285 6.58 -3.43 -5.52
C ARG A 285 7.64 -2.34 -5.64
N HIS A 286 7.58 -1.54 -6.70
CA HIS A 286 8.38 -0.31 -6.76
C HIS A 286 8.01 0.63 -5.62
N SER A 287 6.72 0.94 -5.38
CA SER A 287 6.28 1.75 -4.22
C SER A 287 6.78 1.22 -2.87
N TYR A 288 6.85 -0.10 -2.71
CA TYR A 288 7.38 -0.74 -1.50
C TYR A 288 8.86 -0.46 -1.24
N CYS A 289 9.66 -0.26 -2.28
CA CYS A 289 11.03 0.19 -2.12
C CYS A 289 11.14 1.60 -1.53
N GLY A 290 10.05 2.38 -1.47
CA GLY A 290 9.99 3.66 -0.77
C GLY A 290 9.41 3.54 0.64
N CYS A 291 8.26 2.86 0.78
CA CYS A 291 7.56 2.82 2.08
C CYS A 291 8.17 1.84 3.08
N LYS A 292 8.71 0.67 2.66
CA LYS A 292 9.32 -0.26 3.62
C LYS A 292 10.59 0.30 4.25
N PRO A 293 11.51 0.96 3.52
CA PRO A 293 12.61 1.67 4.16
C PRO A 293 12.15 2.76 5.14
N ALA A 294 11.02 3.43 4.88
CA ALA A 294 10.45 4.37 5.85
C ALA A 294 9.92 3.69 7.12
N VAL A 295 9.34 2.49 7.00
CA VAL A 295 8.96 1.68 8.17
C VAL A 295 10.21 1.27 8.96
N GLU A 296 11.27 0.85 8.27
CA GLU A 296 12.56 0.56 8.91
C GLU A 296 13.16 1.80 9.58
N ASP A 297 13.04 3.00 8.99
CA ASP A 297 13.47 4.25 9.62
C ASP A 297 12.74 4.49 10.96
N ILE A 298 11.45 4.16 11.04
CA ILE A 298 10.65 4.28 12.26
C ILE A 298 11.10 3.26 13.30
N ILE A 299 11.25 1.99 12.92
CA ILE A 299 11.71 0.92 13.81
C ILE A 299 13.12 1.22 14.35
N MET A 300 14.05 1.60 13.47
CA MET A 300 15.40 2.03 13.86
C MET A 300 15.37 3.24 14.80
N GLY A 301 14.52 4.23 14.52
CA GLY A 301 14.33 5.39 15.38
C GLY A 301 13.86 5.02 16.79
N LEU A 302 12.89 4.10 16.87
CA LEU A 302 12.40 3.56 18.15
C LEU A 302 13.51 2.82 18.91
N ILE A 303 14.30 1.98 18.22
CA ILE A 303 15.42 1.26 18.82
C ILE A 303 16.49 2.22 19.35
N ALA A 304 16.92 3.18 18.52
CA ALA A 304 17.97 4.13 18.86
C ALA A 304 17.56 5.01 20.05
N LEU A 305 16.35 5.58 20.01
CA LEU A 305 15.84 6.44 21.08
C LEU A 305 15.64 5.66 22.38
N THR A 306 15.16 4.42 22.29
CA THR A 306 15.03 3.54 23.48
C THR A 306 16.38 3.25 24.11
N ALA A 307 17.39 2.91 23.30
CA ALA A 307 18.73 2.65 23.80
C ALA A 307 19.34 3.89 24.49
N GLU A 308 19.14 5.09 23.94
CA GLU A 308 19.57 6.35 24.56
C GLU A 308 18.84 6.62 25.89
N TYR A 309 17.52 6.43 25.91
CA TYR A 309 16.70 6.63 27.10
C TYR A 309 17.00 5.62 28.20
N TYR A 310 17.54 4.45 27.85
CA TYR A 310 18.04 3.45 28.78
C TYR A 310 19.53 3.61 29.13
N GLY A 311 20.28 4.45 28.40
CA GLY A 311 21.72 4.65 28.60
C GLY A 311 22.58 3.47 28.13
N VAL A 312 22.14 2.74 27.11
CA VAL A 312 22.79 1.54 26.57
C VAL A 312 23.16 1.65 25.08
N GLU A 313 23.08 2.85 24.50
CA GLU A 313 23.33 3.12 23.08
C GLU A 313 24.76 2.75 22.62
N LYS A 314 25.72 2.69 23.55
CA LYS A 314 27.12 2.32 23.26
C LYS A 314 27.37 0.81 23.23
N LYS A 315 26.40 -0.03 23.61
CA LYS A 315 26.57 -1.49 23.63
C LYS A 315 26.68 -2.05 22.21
N SER A 316 27.61 -2.98 21.98
CA SER A 316 27.90 -3.53 20.64
C SER A 316 26.67 -4.16 20.00
N HIS A 317 25.95 -5.00 20.73
CA HIS A 317 24.75 -5.69 20.23
C HIS A 317 23.58 -4.74 19.87
N ILE A 318 23.57 -3.49 20.35
CA ILE A 318 22.61 -2.47 19.93
C ILE A 318 23.06 -1.83 18.62
N ARG A 319 24.34 -1.45 18.56
CA ARG A 319 24.96 -0.83 17.38
C ARG A 319 24.94 -1.76 16.16
N GLU A 320 25.14 -3.05 16.38
CA GLU A 320 25.05 -4.09 15.34
C GLU A 320 23.63 -4.20 14.77
N LYS A 321 22.59 -4.20 15.62
CA LYS A 321 21.19 -4.18 15.17
C LYS A 321 20.88 -2.95 14.32
N LEU A 322 21.26 -1.76 14.79
CA LEU A 322 21.04 -0.51 14.07
C LEU A 322 21.79 -0.50 12.73
N ALA A 323 23.03 -0.98 12.68
CA ALA A 323 23.80 -1.07 11.44
C ALA A 323 23.17 -2.06 10.45
N HIS A 324 22.66 -3.20 10.94
CA HIS A 324 21.97 -4.19 10.12
C HIS A 324 20.68 -3.61 9.50
N LEU A 325 19.82 -3.02 10.32
CA LEU A 325 18.56 -2.42 9.85
C LEU A 325 18.82 -1.26 8.86
N ALA A 326 19.83 -0.44 9.11
CA ALA A 326 20.22 0.62 8.17
C ALA A 326 20.68 0.04 6.83
N GLY A 327 21.45 -1.05 6.86
CA GLY A 327 21.86 -1.78 5.66
C GLY A 327 20.66 -2.31 4.87
N VAL A 328 19.70 -2.96 5.54
CA VAL A 328 18.49 -3.47 4.89
C VAL A 328 17.65 -2.33 4.30
N ALA A 329 17.37 -1.28 5.08
CA ALA A 329 16.56 -0.15 4.66
C ALA A 329 17.14 0.51 3.39
N GLU A 330 18.44 0.80 3.38
CA GLU A 330 19.07 1.46 2.24
C GLU A 330 19.29 0.53 1.04
N LEU A 331 19.45 -0.79 1.23
CA LEU A 331 19.47 -1.74 0.11
C LEU A 331 18.10 -1.86 -0.57
N VAL A 332 17.03 -1.89 0.21
CA VAL A 332 15.66 -1.88 -0.31
C VAL A 332 15.37 -0.57 -1.05
N TYR A 333 15.78 0.58 -0.50
CA TYR A 333 15.63 1.87 -1.16
C TYR A 333 16.48 1.97 -2.45
N ALA A 334 17.72 1.47 -2.42
CA ALA A 334 18.59 1.39 -3.59
C ALA A 334 17.99 0.52 -4.69
N ALA A 335 17.29 -0.56 -4.35
CA ALA A 335 16.57 -1.38 -5.32
C ALA A 335 15.41 -0.61 -5.99
N GLY A 336 14.74 0.28 -5.27
CA GLY A 336 13.76 1.21 -5.85
C GLY A 336 14.39 2.18 -6.85
N ILE A 337 15.52 2.78 -6.48
CA ILE A 337 16.30 3.68 -7.37
C ILE A 337 16.76 2.93 -8.62
N ALA A 338 17.35 1.74 -8.46
CA ALA A 338 17.77 0.91 -9.58
C ALA A 338 16.59 0.50 -10.46
N GLY A 339 15.44 0.17 -9.87
CA GLY A 339 14.20 -0.08 -10.61
C GLY A 339 13.73 1.14 -11.43
N ALA A 340 13.92 2.36 -10.93
CA ALA A 340 13.63 3.57 -11.71
C ALA A 340 14.65 3.81 -12.83
N VAL A 341 15.95 3.63 -12.58
CA VAL A 341 17.02 3.86 -13.58
C VAL A 341 16.98 2.83 -14.70
N GLU A 342 16.76 1.56 -14.36
CA GLU A 342 16.68 0.42 -15.28
C GLU A 342 15.25 0.18 -15.79
N SER A 343 14.43 1.23 -15.77
CA SER A 343 13.05 1.19 -16.25
C SER A 343 12.99 1.19 -17.77
N THR A 344 11.87 0.74 -18.32
CA THR A 344 11.59 0.72 -19.75
C THR A 344 10.36 1.54 -20.08
N ILE A 345 10.24 1.98 -21.34
CA ILE A 345 9.08 2.73 -21.82
C ILE A 345 8.11 1.74 -22.49
N SER A 346 6.84 1.76 -22.08
CA SER A 346 5.77 0.96 -22.69
C SER A 346 5.28 1.54 -24.02
N SER A 347 4.43 0.79 -24.73
CA SER A 347 3.68 1.24 -25.92
C SER A 347 2.83 2.50 -25.67
N SER A 348 2.34 2.68 -24.44
CA SER A 348 1.58 3.88 -24.02
C SER A 348 2.46 5.08 -23.66
N GLY A 349 3.80 4.93 -23.67
CA GLY A 349 4.74 5.94 -23.21
C GLY A 349 4.94 5.96 -21.69
N THR A 350 4.26 5.10 -20.94
CA THR A 350 4.43 4.98 -19.48
C THR A 350 5.79 4.36 -19.15
N GLN A 351 6.48 4.96 -18.18
CA GLN A 351 7.75 4.44 -17.66
C GLN A 351 7.47 3.30 -16.67
N VAL A 352 7.84 2.07 -17.05
CA VAL A 352 7.63 0.84 -16.28
C VAL A 352 8.92 0.50 -15.52
N PRO A 353 8.88 0.38 -14.18
CA PRO A 353 10.09 0.15 -13.39
C PRO A 353 10.71 -1.24 -13.65
N GLY A 354 12.03 -1.34 -13.49
CA GLY A 354 12.80 -2.55 -13.71
C GLY A 354 12.34 -3.72 -12.84
N VAL A 355 11.93 -4.80 -13.48
CA VAL A 355 11.26 -5.96 -12.84
C VAL A 355 12.11 -6.60 -11.76
N ILE A 356 13.38 -6.92 -12.06
CA ILE A 356 14.25 -7.63 -11.12
C ILE A 356 14.47 -6.84 -9.83
N TYR A 357 14.81 -5.56 -9.94
CA TYR A 357 15.15 -4.74 -8.78
C TYR A 357 13.96 -4.54 -7.85
N CYS A 358 12.77 -4.26 -8.39
CA CYS A 358 11.56 -4.09 -7.58
C CYS A 358 11.21 -5.36 -6.80
N ASN A 359 11.35 -6.54 -7.42
CA ASN A 359 11.08 -7.81 -6.74
C ASN A 359 12.15 -8.15 -5.71
N VAL A 360 13.44 -7.91 -5.98
CA VAL A 360 14.53 -8.14 -5.02
C VAL A 360 14.36 -7.23 -3.79
N GLY A 361 14.13 -5.93 -3.99
CA GLY A 361 13.91 -4.98 -2.91
C GLY A 361 12.69 -5.34 -2.06
N ARG A 362 11.54 -5.62 -2.69
CA ARG A 362 10.35 -6.04 -1.96
C ARG A 362 10.58 -7.35 -1.19
N ARG A 363 11.18 -8.36 -1.80
CA ARG A 363 11.45 -9.66 -1.18
C ARG A 363 12.32 -9.50 0.07
N LEU A 364 13.43 -8.75 -0.05
CA LEU A 364 14.33 -8.47 1.07
C LEU A 364 13.60 -7.79 2.24
N ALA A 365 12.78 -6.77 1.95
CA ALA A 365 11.99 -6.11 2.98
C ALA A 365 11.01 -7.07 3.67
N GLY A 366 10.36 -7.98 2.92
CA GLY A 366 9.38 -8.92 3.49
C GLY A 366 10.02 -10.04 4.33
N GLU A 367 11.22 -10.48 3.95
CA GLU A 367 12.00 -11.44 4.75
C GLU A 367 12.51 -10.81 6.05
N ASN A 368 12.86 -9.52 6.04
CA ASN A 368 13.38 -8.82 7.22
C ASN A 368 12.33 -8.39 8.24
N THR A 369 11.04 -8.33 7.86
CA THR A 369 9.96 -7.78 8.70
C THR A 369 10.04 -8.26 10.14
N TYR A 370 9.88 -9.57 10.40
CA TYR A 370 9.81 -10.07 11.78
C TYR A 370 11.14 -9.97 12.54
N ASP A 371 12.27 -9.98 11.82
CA ASP A 371 13.58 -9.73 12.43
C ASP A 371 13.67 -8.28 12.95
N ALA A 372 13.22 -7.29 12.16
CA ALA A 372 13.17 -5.89 12.59
C ALA A 372 12.25 -5.68 13.79
N TRP A 373 11.03 -6.21 13.76
CA TRP A 373 10.10 -6.15 14.90
C TRP A 373 10.67 -6.87 16.13
N GLY A 374 11.33 -8.01 15.95
CA GLY A 374 12.01 -8.75 17.01
C GLY A 374 13.17 -7.97 17.64
N MET A 375 13.98 -7.29 16.83
CA MET A 375 15.04 -6.40 17.30
C MET A 375 14.49 -5.22 18.11
N MET A 376 13.37 -4.64 17.68
CA MET A 376 12.68 -3.61 18.46
C MET A 376 12.19 -4.14 19.81
N ALA A 377 11.58 -5.33 19.84
CA ALA A 377 11.13 -5.96 21.06
C ALA A 377 12.28 -6.26 22.04
N ASP A 378 13.40 -6.80 21.53
CA ASP A 378 14.61 -7.09 22.31
C ASP A 378 15.13 -5.83 23.03
N VAL A 379 15.27 -4.72 22.31
CA VAL A 379 15.79 -3.46 22.88
C VAL A 379 14.78 -2.79 23.81
N ALA A 380 13.48 -2.87 23.50
CA ALA A 380 12.42 -2.30 24.31
C ALA A 380 12.30 -2.96 25.70
N GLY A 381 12.59 -4.26 25.79
CA GLY A 381 12.38 -5.05 26.99
C GLY A 381 10.89 -5.27 27.31
N GLY A 382 10.60 -5.83 28.48
CA GLY A 382 9.23 -6.22 28.84
C GLY A 382 8.29 -5.10 29.33
N PHE A 383 8.79 -3.87 29.49
CA PHE A 383 7.98 -2.80 30.09
C PHE A 383 6.85 -2.28 29.20
N PRO A 384 7.01 -2.06 27.88
CA PRO A 384 5.92 -1.59 27.02
C PRO A 384 4.66 -2.47 27.09
N VAL A 385 4.83 -3.78 27.30
CA VAL A 385 3.70 -4.73 27.33
C VAL A 385 3.13 -4.94 28.74
N THR A 386 3.79 -4.44 29.77
CA THR A 386 3.38 -4.55 31.18
C THR A 386 3.17 -3.21 31.87
N MET A 387 3.37 -2.11 31.15
CA MET A 387 3.24 -0.77 31.71
C MET A 387 1.81 -0.50 32.19
N PRO A 388 1.64 0.25 33.29
CA PRO A 388 0.33 0.62 33.81
C PRO A 388 -0.56 1.34 32.79
N PHE A 389 -1.85 1.45 33.10
CA PHE A 389 -2.73 2.28 32.30
C PHE A 389 -2.37 3.75 32.47
N GLU A 390 -2.70 4.55 31.47
CA GLU A 390 -2.29 5.96 31.44
C GLU A 390 -2.81 6.74 32.64
N ALA A 391 -4.06 6.50 33.06
CA ALA A 391 -4.66 7.14 34.23
C ALA A 391 -3.85 6.94 35.52
N ASP A 392 -3.17 5.80 35.69
CA ASP A 392 -2.36 5.52 36.89
C ASP A 392 -1.16 6.48 37.03
N TYR A 393 -0.66 7.03 35.92
CA TYR A 393 0.42 8.03 35.92
C TYR A 393 -0.05 9.42 36.37
N PHE A 394 -1.36 9.68 36.27
CA PHE A 394 -1.98 10.97 36.62
C PHE A 394 -2.79 10.90 37.93
N ASP A 395 -2.88 9.73 38.55
CA ASP A 395 -3.50 9.58 39.87
C ASP A 395 -2.75 10.44 40.92
N PRO A 396 -3.44 11.25 41.74
CA PRO A 396 -2.80 12.13 42.71
C PRO A 396 -1.94 11.41 43.77
N LYS A 397 -2.25 10.15 44.07
CA LYS A 397 -1.57 9.36 45.11
C LYS A 397 -0.48 8.46 44.53
N ILE A 398 -0.81 7.70 43.49
CA ILE A 398 0.04 6.67 42.89
C ILE A 398 0.86 7.23 41.72
N GLY A 399 0.37 8.24 41.00
CA GLY A 399 1.07 8.88 39.89
C GLY A 399 2.50 9.32 40.20
N PRO A 400 2.78 10.01 41.33
CA PRO A 400 4.15 10.35 41.71
C PRO A 400 5.08 9.13 41.85
N LEU A 401 4.55 7.99 42.32
CA LEU A 401 5.32 6.75 42.47
C LEU A 401 5.52 6.06 41.12
N VAL A 402 4.48 5.95 40.30
CA VAL A 402 4.55 5.34 38.97
C VAL A 402 5.52 6.10 38.07
N ASN A 403 5.46 7.44 38.08
CA ASN A 403 6.42 8.28 37.35
C ASN A 403 7.85 8.06 37.86
N LYS A 404 8.06 8.02 39.19
CA LYS A 404 9.38 7.74 39.80
C LYS A 404 9.96 6.40 39.34
N TYR A 405 9.18 5.32 39.35
CA TYR A 405 9.66 3.97 39.00
C TYR A 405 9.68 3.69 37.48
N THR A 406 9.08 4.55 36.66
CA THR A 406 9.18 4.49 35.20
C THR A 406 10.52 5.03 34.69
N MET A 407 11.20 5.89 35.45
CA MET A 407 12.48 6.48 35.08
C MET A 407 13.58 5.43 34.81
N ARG A 408 14.50 5.76 33.91
CA ARG A 408 15.73 4.99 33.62
C ARG A 408 16.92 5.95 33.66
N ASN A 409 17.18 6.66 32.56
CA ASN A 409 18.18 7.71 32.49
C ASN A 409 17.73 8.96 33.27
N PRO A 410 18.51 9.47 34.24
CA PRO A 410 18.13 10.65 35.04
C PRO A 410 18.03 11.95 34.24
N ASN A 411 18.57 11.98 33.01
CA ASN A 411 18.48 13.14 32.12
C ASN A 411 17.19 13.18 31.28
N VAL A 412 16.35 12.13 31.36
CA VAL A 412 15.10 12.03 30.61
C VAL A 412 13.94 12.17 31.58
N SER A 413 12.95 13.02 31.29
CA SER A 413 11.78 13.16 32.17
C SER A 413 10.92 11.89 32.21
N ALA A 414 10.18 11.70 33.32
CA ALA A 414 9.26 10.58 33.46
C ALA A 414 8.18 10.58 32.37
N GLU A 415 7.70 11.77 31.99
CA GLU A 415 6.75 11.93 30.89
C GLU A 415 7.33 11.46 29.55
N ASN A 416 8.57 11.86 29.20
CA ASN A 416 9.18 11.45 27.93
C ASN A 416 9.42 9.94 27.89
N MET A 417 9.84 9.35 29.01
CA MET A 417 9.93 7.90 29.12
C MET A 417 8.56 7.25 28.95
N HIS A 418 7.51 7.76 29.60
CA HIS A 418 6.15 7.24 29.44
C HIS A 418 5.69 7.33 27.99
N ARG A 419 5.87 8.48 27.31
CA ARG A 419 5.52 8.65 25.89
C ARG A 419 6.21 7.62 25.00
N LEU A 420 7.51 7.38 25.19
CA LEU A 420 8.26 6.39 24.42
C LEU A 420 7.75 4.97 24.68
N GLN A 421 7.61 4.58 25.95
CA GLN A 421 7.14 3.24 26.33
C GLN A 421 5.73 2.96 25.82
N ARG A 422 4.84 3.97 25.86
CA ARG A 422 3.49 3.86 25.32
C ARG A 422 3.50 3.70 23.81
N THR A 423 4.37 4.44 23.11
CA THR A 423 4.53 4.27 21.65
C THR A 423 5.09 2.90 21.31
N LEU A 424 6.09 2.40 22.04
CA LEU A 424 6.57 1.01 21.88
C LEU A 424 5.44 0.00 22.14
N SER A 425 4.57 0.26 23.12
CA SER A 425 3.39 -0.58 23.37
C SER A 425 2.42 -0.57 22.19
N ASP A 426 2.21 0.59 21.54
CA ASP A 426 1.38 0.71 20.35
C ASP A 426 1.97 -0.11 19.18
N TYR A 427 3.30 -0.12 19.00
CA TYR A 427 3.98 -0.90 17.95
C TYR A 427 4.19 -2.39 18.27
N LEU A 428 4.29 -2.79 19.54
CA LEU A 428 4.64 -4.17 19.90
C LEU A 428 3.45 -5.01 20.40
N ALA A 429 2.43 -4.39 21.00
CA ALA A 429 1.42 -5.11 21.77
C ALA A 429 0.01 -4.51 21.70
N SER A 430 -0.34 -3.90 20.56
CA SER A 430 -1.71 -3.45 20.27
C SER A 430 -2.35 -4.32 19.18
N SER A 431 -3.68 -4.27 19.04
CA SER A 431 -4.35 -4.84 17.86
C SER A 431 -3.79 -4.26 16.56
N TRP A 432 -3.40 -2.98 16.61
CA TRP A 432 -2.80 -2.26 15.50
C TRP A 432 -1.43 -2.80 15.10
N ALA A 433 -0.58 -3.13 16.07
CA ALA A 433 0.69 -3.79 15.84
C ALA A 433 0.51 -5.14 15.12
N GLY A 434 -0.44 -5.97 15.58
CA GLY A 434 -0.68 -7.29 15.01
C GLY A 434 -1.09 -7.23 13.54
N VAL A 435 -1.98 -6.30 13.18
CA VAL A 435 -2.36 -6.05 11.79
C VAL A 435 -1.14 -5.65 10.96
N TRP A 436 -0.35 -4.68 11.44
CA TRP A 436 0.77 -4.16 10.65
C TRP A 436 1.92 -5.12 10.50
N GLN A 437 2.25 -5.94 11.49
CA GLN A 437 3.30 -6.96 11.35
C GLN A 437 2.97 -7.94 10.20
N VAL A 438 1.70 -8.35 10.08
CA VAL A 438 1.26 -9.23 9.00
C VAL A 438 1.19 -8.49 7.66
N ALA A 439 0.62 -7.29 7.63
CA ALA A 439 0.55 -6.47 6.43
C ALA A 439 1.95 -6.05 5.94
N ASP A 440 2.94 -5.96 6.82
CA ASP A 440 4.31 -5.64 6.45
C ASP A 440 4.95 -6.72 5.58
N VAL A 441 4.60 -7.99 5.85
CA VAL A 441 4.98 -9.14 5.03
C VAL A 441 4.16 -9.19 3.73
N HIS A 442 2.84 -9.03 3.83
CA HIS A 442 1.93 -9.42 2.73
C HIS A 442 1.47 -8.30 1.79
N GLY A 443 1.62 -7.02 2.16
CA GLY A 443 1.00 -5.91 1.41
C GLY A 443 1.42 -5.82 -0.07
N GLY A 444 2.60 -6.31 -0.44
CA GLY A 444 3.09 -6.34 -1.83
C GLY A 444 2.94 -7.67 -2.55
N GLY A 445 2.21 -8.60 -1.95
CA GLY A 445 2.33 -10.03 -2.22
C GLY A 445 3.18 -10.72 -1.15
N SER A 446 2.95 -12.02 -0.97
CA SER A 446 3.81 -12.86 -0.14
C SER A 446 5.19 -13.02 -0.79
N PRO A 447 6.31 -13.05 -0.02
CA PRO A 447 7.69 -13.25 -0.52
C PRO A 447 7.89 -14.35 -1.57
N VAL A 448 7.02 -15.37 -1.57
CA VAL A 448 7.03 -16.43 -2.58
C VAL A 448 6.70 -15.90 -3.99
N MET A 449 5.82 -14.90 -4.10
CA MET A 449 5.43 -14.30 -5.38
C MET A 449 6.56 -13.46 -5.96
N GLU A 450 7.33 -12.74 -5.13
CA GLU A 450 8.56 -12.07 -5.57
C GLU A 450 9.62 -13.09 -5.97
N THR A 451 9.73 -14.22 -5.25
CA THR A 451 10.63 -15.31 -5.62
C THR A 451 10.31 -15.89 -7.00
N ILE A 452 9.03 -16.19 -7.26
CA ILE A 452 8.56 -16.64 -8.58
C ILE A 452 8.87 -15.58 -9.65
N ALA A 453 8.61 -14.30 -9.37
CA ALA A 453 8.89 -13.23 -10.30
C ALA A 453 10.39 -13.08 -10.61
N ILE A 454 11.28 -13.20 -9.61
CA ILE A 454 12.73 -13.19 -9.81
C ILE A 454 13.15 -14.37 -10.67
N LEU A 455 12.74 -15.59 -10.32
CA LEU A 455 13.10 -16.81 -11.06
C LEU A 455 12.63 -16.78 -12.52
N GLY A 456 11.45 -16.20 -12.77
CA GLY A 456 10.90 -16.08 -14.12
C GLY A 456 11.54 -14.98 -14.98
N ASN A 457 12.24 -14.00 -14.39
CA ASN A 457 12.77 -12.84 -15.11
C ASN A 457 14.31 -12.73 -15.05
N TYR A 458 14.99 -13.52 -14.23
CA TYR A 458 16.45 -13.45 -14.09
C TYR A 458 17.12 -14.42 -15.07
N ASP A 459 18.09 -13.93 -15.85
CA ASP A 459 18.69 -14.70 -16.94
C ASP A 459 19.77 -15.68 -16.43
N PHE A 460 19.35 -16.80 -15.84
CA PHE A 460 20.25 -17.86 -15.39
C PHE A 460 21.01 -18.55 -16.53
N GLU A 461 20.47 -18.53 -17.76
CA GLU A 461 21.15 -19.10 -18.92
C GLU A 461 22.41 -18.32 -19.26
N GLU A 462 22.39 -16.99 -19.17
CA GLU A 462 23.60 -16.18 -19.32
C GLU A 462 24.66 -16.52 -18.25
N ARG A 463 24.24 -16.80 -17.01
CA ARG A 463 25.18 -17.19 -15.94
C ARG A 463 25.81 -18.55 -16.26
N LYS A 464 25.03 -19.50 -16.81
CA LYS A 464 25.57 -20.78 -17.29
C LYS A 464 26.53 -20.58 -18.46
N LYS A 465 26.21 -19.72 -19.43
CA LYS A 465 27.10 -19.41 -20.57
C LYS A 465 28.43 -18.84 -20.12
N ILE A 466 28.45 -17.95 -19.13
CA ILE A 466 29.68 -17.42 -18.54
C ILE A 466 30.57 -18.56 -18.01
N ILE A 467 29.99 -19.50 -17.26
CA ILE A 467 30.74 -20.64 -16.71
C ILE A 467 31.17 -21.62 -17.80
N LYS A 468 30.30 -21.92 -18.77
CA LYS A 468 30.66 -22.77 -19.92
C LYS A 468 31.90 -22.23 -20.64
N ARG A 469 31.89 -20.92 -20.95
CA ARG A 469 33.04 -20.23 -21.55
C ARG A 469 34.30 -20.32 -20.69
N LEU A 470 34.19 -20.08 -19.38
CA LEU A 470 35.34 -20.12 -18.47
C LEU A 470 35.89 -21.53 -18.25
N ALA A 471 35.03 -22.56 -18.34
CA ALA A 471 35.38 -23.96 -18.15
C ALA A 471 35.84 -24.68 -19.44
N GLY A 472 35.78 -24.01 -20.60
CA GLY A 472 36.08 -24.63 -21.90
C GLY A 472 35.01 -25.65 -22.34
N ILE A 473 33.76 -25.46 -21.92
CA ILE A 473 32.61 -26.28 -22.30
C ILE A 473 31.99 -25.64 -23.55
N GLU A 474 32.07 -26.33 -24.69
CA GLU A 474 31.65 -25.84 -26.00
C GLU A 474 30.28 -26.35 -26.48
N ASP A 475 29.68 -27.31 -25.77
CA ASP A 475 28.38 -27.92 -26.10
C ASP A 475 27.16 -27.16 -25.57
#